data_AF-A0A9N9ITT2-F1
#
_entry.id   AF-A0A9N9ITT2-F1
#
_cell.length_a   1.000
_cell.length_b   1.000
_cell.length_c   1.000
_cell.angle_alpha   90.00
_cell.angle_beta   90.00
_cell.angle_gamma   90.00
#
_symmetry.space_group_name_H-M   'P 1'
#
loop_
_entity.id
_entity.type
_entity.pdbx_description
1 polymer ?
#
loop_
_entity_poly.entity_id
_entity_poly.type
_entity_poly.pdbx_seq_one_letter_code
_entity_poly.pdbx_strand_id
1 'polypeptide(L)'
;EISSDTIMSKVLNDTNAILTSDKKRGRPEDTIWKHMNKTRLGDGHSKAQCIYCKKEWARGKIDELKLHLAKECLKSFFNLKISYFEEL
;
A
#
# COMPACT_ATOMS: atom_id res chain seq x y z
N GLU A 1 -11.82 -25.35 25.22
CA GLU A 1 -10.87 -25.27 24.09
C GLU A 1 -11.57 -24.57 22.94
N ILE A 2 -11.17 -23.35 22.58
CA ILE A 2 -11.81 -22.63 21.47
C ILE A 2 -11.11 -23.09 20.19
N SER A 3 -11.85 -23.76 19.29
CA SER A 3 -11.32 -24.27 18.02
C SER A 3 -10.67 -23.15 17.21
N SER A 4 -9.48 -23.41 16.68
CA SER A 4 -8.67 -22.49 15.87
C SER A 4 -9.42 -21.95 14.65
N ASP A 5 -10.41 -22.69 14.15
CA ASP A 5 -11.23 -22.31 12.99
C ASP A 5 -12.14 -21.10 13.28
N THR A 6 -12.54 -20.94 14.55
CA THR A 6 -13.33 -19.80 15.02
C THR A 6 -12.49 -18.52 15.10
N ILE A 7 -11.18 -18.66 15.36
CA ILE A 7 -10.27 -17.51 15.44
C ILE A 7 -9.95 -17.00 14.03
N MET A 8 -9.68 -17.91 13.08
CA MET A 8 -9.37 -17.51 11.70
C MET A 8 -10.56 -16.87 10.97
N SER A 9 -11.78 -17.41 11.15
CA SER A 9 -12.99 -16.85 10.51
C SER A 9 -13.32 -15.44 11.00
N LYS A 10 -13.06 -15.14 12.28
CA LYS A 10 -13.26 -13.80 12.83
C LYS A 10 -12.24 -12.80 12.28
N VAL A 11 -10.96 -13.18 12.24
CA VAL A 11 -9.88 -12.35 11.66
C VAL A 11 -10.18 -12.01 10.20
N LEU A 12 -10.65 -12.97 9.38
CA LEU A 12 -11.01 -12.74 7.98
C LEU A 12 -12.18 -11.76 7.81
N ASN A 13 -13.22 -11.86 8.64
CA ASN A 13 -14.39 -10.96 8.57
C ASN A 13 -14.06 -9.53 9.01
N ASP A 14 -13.27 -9.36 10.06
CA ASP A 14 -12.84 -8.04 10.53
C ASP A 14 -11.96 -7.34 9.48
N THR A 15 -11.13 -8.12 8.76
CA THR A 15 -10.30 -7.60 7.66
C THR A 15 -11.15 -7.18 6.46
N ASN A 16 -12.20 -7.94 6.12
CA ASN A 16 -13.10 -7.61 5.01
C ASN A 16 -13.96 -6.37 5.29
N ALA A 17 -14.39 -6.17 6.54
CA ALA A 17 -15.16 -4.98 6.93
C ALA A 17 -14.37 -3.66 6.81
N ILE A 18 -13.04 -3.71 6.98
CA ILE A 18 -12.15 -2.55 6.80
C ILE A 18 -11.96 -2.20 5.32
N LEU A 19 -12.00 -3.20 4.43
CA LEU A 19 -11.79 -3.02 2.98
C LEU A 19 -13.01 -2.45 2.24
N THR A 20 -14.20 -2.41 2.85
CA THR A 20 -15.46 -1.99 2.20
C THR A 20 -15.94 -0.59 2.57
N SER A 21 -15.06 0.32 3.00
CA SER A 21 -15.46 1.71 3.30
C SER A 21 -15.28 2.63 2.08
N ASP A 22 -16.43 3.16 1.66
CA ASP A 22 -16.66 4.36 0.85
C ASP A 22 -16.22 4.35 -0.62
N LYS A 23 -17.22 4.18 -1.51
CA LYS A 23 -17.16 4.54 -2.93
C LYS A 23 -16.98 6.07 -3.07
N LYS A 24 -15.76 6.57 -2.84
CA LYS A 24 -15.38 7.95 -3.19
C LYS A 24 -15.51 8.12 -4.70
N ARG A 25 -16.28 9.11 -5.14
CA ARG A 25 -16.42 9.49 -6.55
C ARG A 25 -15.05 9.96 -7.06
N GLY A 26 -14.41 9.19 -7.95
CA GLY A 26 -13.09 9.47 -8.52
C GLY A 26 -12.43 8.21 -9.13
N ARG A 27 -11.34 8.37 -9.89
CA ARG A 27 -10.51 7.23 -10.33
C ARG A 27 -10.00 6.50 -9.08
N PRO A 28 -10.13 5.17 -8.98
CA PRO A 28 -9.59 4.43 -7.86
C PRO A 28 -8.10 4.72 -7.69
N GLU A 29 -7.70 4.95 -6.45
CA GLU A 29 -6.31 5.21 -6.09
C GLU A 29 -5.50 3.92 -6.26
N ASP A 30 -4.29 4.03 -6.81
CA ASP A 30 -3.42 2.88 -7.04
C ASP A 30 -3.05 2.21 -5.70
N THR A 31 -3.00 0.88 -5.68
CA THR A 31 -2.73 0.08 -4.47
C THR A 31 -1.39 0.42 -3.83
N ILE A 32 -0.45 0.99 -4.60
CA ILE A 32 0.85 1.47 -4.12
C ILE A 32 0.74 2.41 -2.91
N TRP A 33 -0.35 3.19 -2.83
CA TRP A 33 -0.55 4.15 -1.75
C TRP A 33 -0.77 3.50 -0.39
N LYS A 34 -1.12 2.19 -0.34
CA LYS A 34 -1.14 1.41 0.91
C LYS A 34 0.26 1.23 1.52
N HIS A 35 1.31 1.47 0.74
CA HIS A 35 2.71 1.28 1.13
C HIS A 35 3.47 2.60 1.26
N MET A 36 2.77 3.73 1.17
CA MET A 36 3.35 5.06 1.14
C MET A 36 2.58 6.00 2.06
N ASN A 37 3.30 6.76 2.89
CA ASN A 37 2.74 7.93 3.54
C ASN A 37 2.55 9.02 2.49
N LYS A 38 1.30 9.40 2.23
CA LYS A 38 0.94 10.45 1.26
C LYS A 38 0.73 11.78 1.96
N THR A 39 1.43 12.82 1.51
CA THR A 39 1.23 14.19 2.00
C THR A 39 0.87 15.11 0.84
N ARG A 40 -0.30 15.76 0.88
CA ARG A 40 -0.73 16.70 -0.16
C ARG A 40 0.07 18.00 -0.06
N LEU A 41 0.51 18.54 -1.21
CA LEU A 41 1.30 19.78 -1.25
C LEU A 41 0.53 21.04 -1.66
N GLY A 42 -0.70 20.89 -2.17
CA GLY A 42 -1.52 22.01 -2.63
C GLY A 42 -1.09 22.47 -4.03
N ASP A 43 -1.83 22.02 -5.05
CA ASP A 43 -1.54 22.05 -6.51
C ASP A 43 -1.95 20.73 -7.20
N GLY A 44 -2.48 19.76 -6.44
CA GLY A 44 -2.81 18.42 -6.95
C GLY A 44 -1.63 17.45 -6.88
N HIS A 45 -0.46 17.89 -6.41
CA HIS A 45 0.67 17.02 -6.15
C HIS A 45 0.65 16.47 -4.71
N SER A 46 1.35 15.36 -4.53
CA SER A 46 1.54 14.74 -3.23
C SER A 46 2.99 14.30 -3.09
N LYS A 47 3.59 14.54 -1.93
CA LYS A 47 4.79 13.83 -1.50
C LYS A 47 4.43 12.40 -1.16
N ALA A 48 5.42 11.53 -1.29
CA ALA A 48 5.35 10.16 -0.81
C ALA A 48 6.54 9.89 0.11
N GLN A 49 6.33 9.06 1.12
CA GLN A 49 7.40 8.50 1.93
C GLN A 49 7.15 7.00 2.11
N CYS A 50 8.17 6.19 1.87
CA CYS A 50 8.08 4.74 1.99
C CYS A 50 7.91 4.35 3.46
N ILE A 51 6.88 3.55 3.77
CA ILE A 51 6.61 3.16 5.15
C ILE A 51 7.72 2.27 5.74
N TYR A 52 8.43 1.52 4.89
CA TYR A 52 9.45 0.54 5.28
C TYR A 52 10.84 1.15 5.49
N CYS A 53 11.35 1.89 4.50
CA CYS A 53 12.71 2.43 4.52
C CYS A 53 12.79 3.93 4.80
N LYS A 54 11.65 4.61 4.85
CA LYS A 54 11.54 6.06 5.07
C LYS A 54 12.17 6.92 3.96
N LYS A 55 12.49 6.36 2.79
CA LYS A 55 12.85 7.13 1.58
C LYS A 55 11.69 8.07 1.23
N GLU A 56 12.01 9.30 0.85
CA GLU A 56 11.04 10.35 0.53
C GLU A 56 11.13 10.76 -0.93
N TRP A 57 9.97 11.10 -1.51
CA TRP A 57 9.84 11.69 -2.82
C TRP A 57 9.09 13.01 -2.70
N ALA A 58 9.66 14.06 -3.28
CA ALA A 58 9.00 15.37 -3.39
C ALA A 58 7.69 15.29 -4.20
N ARG A 59 7.60 14.33 -5.14
CA ARG A 59 6.41 14.01 -5.93
C ARG A 59 6.23 12.49 -6.00
N GLY A 60 5.12 11.97 -5.52
CA GLY A 60 4.81 10.54 -5.54
C GLY A 60 4.30 10.09 -6.92
N LYS A 61 5.22 9.92 -7.88
CA LYS A 61 4.91 9.30 -9.17
C LYS A 61 4.78 7.79 -8.99
N ILE A 62 3.66 7.22 -9.44
CA ILE A 62 3.33 5.81 -9.21
C ILE A 62 4.47 4.88 -9.67
N ASP A 63 5.02 5.07 -10.86
CA ASP A 63 6.08 4.21 -11.42
C ASP A 63 7.36 4.22 -10.57
N GLU A 64 7.76 5.39 -10.07
CA GLU A 64 8.93 5.52 -9.19
C GLU A 64 8.71 4.80 -7.85
N LEU A 65 7.48 4.84 -7.33
CA LEU A 65 7.11 4.17 -6.09
C LEU A 65 7.04 2.64 -6.27
N LYS A 66 6.48 2.16 -7.39
CA LYS A 66 6.47 0.73 -7.74
C LYS A 66 7.88 0.19 -7.95
N LEU A 67 8.71 0.91 -8.72
CA LEU A 67 10.12 0.57 -8.93
C LEU A 67 10.87 0.45 -7.61
N HIS A 68 10.65 1.39 -6.71
CA HIS A 68 11.25 1.36 -5.39
C HIS A 68 10.86 0.10 -4.60
N LEU A 69 9.57 -0.23 -4.51
CA LEU A 69 9.13 -1.43 -3.79
C LEU A 69 9.65 -2.71 -4.43
N ALA A 70 9.65 -2.79 -5.76
CA ALA A 70 10.07 -3.99 -6.49
C ALA A 70 11.58 -4.25 -6.39
N LYS A 71 12.42 -3.21 -6.55
CA LYS A 71 13.87 -3.39 -6.75
C LYS A 71 14.75 -2.78 -5.66
N GLU A 72 14.38 -1.62 -5.11
CA GLU A 72 15.30 -0.83 -4.28
C GLU A 72 15.08 -0.99 -2.76
N CYS A 73 13.85 -1.26 -2.33
CA CYS A 73 13.50 -1.22 -0.92
C CYS A 73 14.06 -2.44 -0.19
N LEU A 74 15.23 -2.32 0.42
CA LEU A 74 15.83 -3.44 1.17
C LEU A 74 15.03 -3.85 2.41
N LYS A 75 14.17 -2.95 2.93
CA LYS A 75 13.33 -3.19 4.12
C LYS A 75 11.91 -3.66 3.79
N SER A 76 11.53 -3.74 2.52
CA SER A 76 10.23 -4.34 2.15
C SER A 76 10.31 -5.87 2.13
N PHE A 77 9.17 -6.52 2.39
CA PHE A 77 9.06 -7.98 2.37
C PHE A 77 9.15 -8.53 0.94
N PHE A 78 9.73 -9.73 0.78
CA PHE A 78 9.96 -10.35 -0.53
C PHE A 78 8.69 -10.49 -1.38
N ASN A 79 7.58 -10.93 -0.78
CA ASN A 79 6.29 -11.10 -1.49
C ASN A 79 5.75 -9.78 -2.04
N LEU A 80 6.02 -8.66 -1.35
CA LEU A 80 5.66 -7.34 -1.84
C LEU A 80 6.51 -6.93 -3.05
N LYS A 81 7.78 -7.32 -3.07
CA LYS A 81 8.68 -7.01 -4.20
C LYS A 81 8.20 -7.71 -5.47
N ILE A 82 7.81 -8.98 -5.36
CA ILE A 82 7.31 -9.77 -6.49
C ILE A 82 6.06 -9.12 -7.08
N SER A 83 5.06 -8.77 -6.25
CA SER A 83 3.79 -8.24 -6.73
C SER A 83 3.96 -6.97 -7.59
N TYR A 84 4.90 -6.09 -7.22
CA TYR A 84 5.15 -4.87 -7.98
C TYR A 84 6.17 -5.02 -9.10
N PHE A 85 6.97 -6.11 -9.12
CA PHE A 85 7.92 -6.36 -10.21
C PHE A 85 7.20 -6.78 -11.50
N GLU A 86 6.09 -7.53 -11.38
CA GLU A 86 5.27 -7.97 -12.52
C GLU A 86 4.48 -6.82 -13.18
N GLU A 87 4.38 -5.67 -12.50
CA GLU A 87 3.63 -4.48 -12.96
C GLU A 87 4.51 -3.39 -13.59
N LEU A 88 5.84 -3.57 -13.66
CA LEU A 88 6.82 -2.63 -14.22
C LEU A 88 7.12 -2.93 -15.69
#